data_AF-I1IXK8-F1
#
_entry.id   AF-I1IXK8-F1
#
_cell.length_a   1.000
_cell.length_b   1.000
_cell.length_c   1.000
_cell.angle_alpha   90.00
_cell.angle_beta   90.00
_cell.angle_gamma   90.00
#
_symmetry.space_group_name_H-M   'P 1'
#
loop_
_entity.id
_entity.type
_entity.pdbx_description
1 polymer ?
#
loop_
_entity_poly.entity_id
_entity_poly.type
_entity_poly.pdbx_seq_one_letter_code
_entity_poly.pdbx_strand_id
1 'polypeptide(L)'
;MRCLSVLALVLALAAAARLVEGAGECGATPADQMALKLAPCLTAAKDPEASPSKSCCAAVVDIWGHSTECLCAVLLSNTLKRFGVKVEVAITIPKRCNIANRPIGYKCGDYTLPSLQD
;
A
#
# COMPACT_ATOMS: atom_id res chain seq x y z
N MET A 1 33.31 -27.40 -27.24
CA MET A 1 33.87 -26.33 -26.37
C MET A 1 33.19 -24.98 -26.59
N ARG A 2 33.15 -24.44 -27.82
CA ARG A 2 32.48 -23.14 -28.11
C ARG A 2 30.99 -23.06 -27.74
N CYS A 3 30.21 -24.12 -27.99
CA CYS A 3 28.78 -24.12 -27.63
C CYS A 3 28.53 -24.15 -26.13
N LEU A 4 29.40 -24.83 -25.36
CA LEU A 4 29.31 -24.88 -23.89
C LEU A 4 29.55 -23.49 -23.28
N SER A 5 30.50 -22.73 -23.83
CA SER A 5 30.78 -21.35 -23.41
C SER A 5 29.62 -20.40 -23.70
N VAL A 6 28.96 -20.55 -24.85
CA VAL A 6 27.78 -19.75 -25.22
C VAL A 6 26.59 -20.10 -24.33
N LEU A 7 26.37 -21.39 -24.07
CA LEU A 7 25.27 -21.85 -23.21
C LEU A 7 25.44 -21.34 -21.77
N ALA A 8 26.65 -21.39 -21.24
CA ALA A 8 26.98 -20.87 -19.91
C ALA A 8 26.76 -19.35 -19.81
N LEU A 9 27.12 -18.61 -20.87
CA LEU A 9 26.91 -17.15 -20.94
C LEU A 9 25.42 -16.79 -20.94
N VAL A 10 24.60 -17.54 -21.69
CA VAL A 10 23.14 -17.33 -21.76
C VAL A 10 22.47 -17.66 -20.42
N LEU A 11 22.88 -18.74 -19.75
CA LEU A 11 22.41 -19.10 -18.41
C LEU A 11 22.77 -18.04 -17.37
N ALA A 12 23.99 -17.49 -17.43
CA ALA A 12 24.44 -16.41 -16.54
C ALA A 12 23.63 -15.12 -16.75
N LEU A 13 23.36 -14.74 -18.01
CA LEU A 13 22.54 -13.57 -18.35
C LEU A 13 21.07 -13.76 -17.93
N ALA A 14 20.52 -14.96 -18.07
CA ALA A 14 19.16 -15.28 -17.63
C ALA A 14 19.01 -15.24 -16.10
N ALA A 15 20.06 -15.59 -15.35
CA ALA A 15 20.08 -15.46 -13.90
C ALA A 15 20.19 -13.99 -13.45
N ALA A 16 20.97 -13.17 -14.16
CA ALA A 16 21.11 -11.74 -13.88
C ALA A 16 19.81 -10.94 -14.13
N ALA A 17 18.97 -11.38 -15.08
CA ALA A 17 17.71 -10.70 -15.40
C ALA A 17 16.61 -10.89 -14.32
N ARG A 18 16.83 -11.71 -13.29
CA ARG A 18 15.82 -12.00 -12.25
C ARG A 18 15.93 -11.13 -11.00
N LEU A 19 16.89 -10.20 -10.94
CA LEU A 19 17.20 -9.44 -9.72
C LEU A 19 17.09 -7.91 -9.89
N VAL A 20 16.14 -7.44 -10.70
CA VAL A 20 15.73 -6.03 -10.65
C VAL A 20 14.34 -5.91 -10.06
N GLU A 21 14.20 -6.33 -8.80
CA GLU A 21 13.06 -5.91 -7.99
C GLU A 21 13.31 -4.44 -7.62
N GLY A 22 12.90 -3.53 -8.51
CA GLY A 22 12.86 -2.12 -8.18
C GLY A 22 12.04 -1.94 -6.91
N ALA A 23 12.56 -1.18 -5.94
CA ALA A 23 11.79 -0.84 -4.74
C ALA A 23 10.51 -0.12 -5.19
N GLY A 24 9.35 -0.73 -4.92
CA GLY A 24 8.05 -0.16 -5.27
C GLY A 24 7.71 1.03 -4.37
N GLU A 25 6.48 1.54 -4.45
CA GLU A 25 6.02 2.68 -3.64
C GLU A 25 6.16 2.46 -2.12
N CYS A 26 6.19 1.18 -1.70
CA CYS A 26 6.38 0.71 -0.33
C CYS A 26 7.81 0.18 -0.04
N GLY A 27 8.79 0.54 -0.87
CA GLY A 27 10.18 0.11 -0.72
C GLY A 27 10.36 -1.37 -1.11
N ALA A 28 11.08 -2.11 -0.27
CA ALA A 28 11.34 -3.54 -0.46
C ALA A 28 10.11 -4.43 -0.17
N THR A 29 9.06 -3.90 0.43
CA THR A 29 7.84 -4.65 0.74
C THR A 29 6.77 -4.35 -0.31
N PRO A 30 6.19 -5.35 -0.98
CA PRO A 30 5.09 -5.13 -1.91
C PRO A 30 3.87 -4.52 -1.22
N ALA A 31 3.16 -3.62 -1.92
CA ALA A 31 1.96 -2.96 -1.38
C ALA A 31 0.87 -3.96 -0.95
N ASP A 32 0.69 -5.06 -1.69
CA ASP A 32 -0.25 -6.14 -1.33
C ASP A 32 0.11 -6.83 0.00
N GLN A 33 1.39 -6.89 0.38
CA GLN A 33 1.83 -7.41 1.68
C GLN A 33 1.64 -6.36 2.77
N MET A 34 1.97 -5.08 2.49
CA MET A 34 1.72 -3.98 3.42
C MET A 34 0.23 -3.84 3.74
N ALA A 35 -0.66 -4.11 2.77
CA ALA A 35 -2.11 -4.10 2.95
C ALA A 35 -2.59 -5.06 4.06
N LEU A 36 -1.86 -6.14 4.35
CA LEU A 36 -2.22 -7.07 5.42
C LEU A 36 -2.12 -6.41 6.81
N LYS A 37 -1.25 -5.39 6.98
CA LYS A 37 -1.17 -4.60 8.22
C LYS A 37 -2.46 -3.83 8.52
N LEU A 38 -3.31 -3.61 7.51
CA LEU A 38 -4.61 -2.94 7.65
C LEU A 38 -5.76 -3.90 7.98
N ALA A 39 -5.48 -5.18 8.27
CA ALA A 39 -6.46 -6.11 8.82
C ALA A 39 -7.32 -5.54 9.97
N PRO A 40 -6.77 -4.85 11.00
CA PRO A 40 -7.59 -4.24 12.07
C PRO A 40 -8.50 -3.10 11.58
N CYS A 41 -8.28 -2.57 10.38
CA CYS A 41 -9.09 -1.52 9.79
C CYS A 41 -10.27 -2.04 8.95
N LEU A 42 -10.33 -3.33 8.64
CA LEU A 42 -11.28 -3.86 7.65
C LEU A 42 -12.74 -3.48 7.93
N THR A 43 -13.17 -3.48 9.19
CA THR A 43 -14.54 -3.07 9.56
C THR A 43 -14.77 -1.59 9.25
N ALA A 44 -13.89 -0.72 9.74
CA ALA A 44 -13.95 0.72 9.48
C ALA A 44 -13.75 1.07 7.99
N ALA A 45 -13.04 0.22 7.24
CA ALA A 45 -12.79 0.39 5.81
C ALA A 45 -13.97 -0.01 4.92
N LYS A 46 -14.95 -0.72 5.48
CA LYS A 46 -16.17 -1.17 4.79
C LYS A 46 -17.39 -0.35 5.18
N ASP A 47 -17.44 0.06 6.44
CA ASP A 47 -18.56 0.76 7.05
C ASP A 47 -18.12 2.18 7.47
N PRO A 48 -18.72 3.24 6.89
CA PRO A 48 -18.40 4.62 7.27
C PRO A 48 -18.77 4.94 8.72
N GLU A 49 -19.76 4.27 9.30
CA GLU A 49 -20.22 4.50 10.68
C GLU A 49 -19.40 3.71 11.72
N ALA A 50 -18.67 2.69 11.27
CA ALA A 50 -17.82 1.92 12.16
C ALA A 50 -16.60 2.74 12.62
N SER A 51 -16.47 2.89 13.94
CA SER A 51 -15.32 3.57 14.54
C SER A 51 -14.05 2.73 14.37
N PRO A 52 -12.93 3.32 13.91
CA PRO A 52 -11.67 2.61 13.80
C PRO A 52 -11.14 2.24 15.19
N SER A 53 -10.57 1.04 15.29
CA SER A 53 -9.88 0.60 16.50
C SER A 53 -8.56 1.36 16.70
N LYS A 54 -8.04 1.38 17.93
CA LYS A 54 -6.71 1.96 18.22
C LYS A 54 -5.61 1.30 17.38
N SER A 55 -5.68 -0.02 17.18
CA SER A 55 -4.72 -0.75 16.35
C SER A 55 -4.84 -0.39 14.86
N CYS A 56 -6.05 -0.14 14.37
CA CYS A 56 -6.24 0.40 13.02
C CYS A 56 -5.54 1.76 12.86
N CYS A 57 -5.79 2.70 13.78
CA CYS A 57 -5.19 4.03 13.69
C CYS A 57 -3.66 3.97 13.78
N ALA A 58 -3.11 3.12 14.64
CA ALA A 58 -1.67 2.90 14.72
C ALA A 58 -1.09 2.35 13.41
N ALA A 59 -1.75 1.38 12.78
CA ALA A 59 -1.32 0.82 11.49
C ALA A 59 -1.35 1.86 10.36
N VAL A 60 -2.37 2.73 10.34
CA VAL A 60 -2.46 3.82 9.36
C VAL A 60 -1.33 4.83 9.55
N VAL A 61 -1.01 5.20 10.80
CA VAL A 61 0.13 6.08 11.10
C VAL A 61 1.46 5.45 10.71
N ASP A 62 1.65 4.15 10.96
CA ASP A 62 2.86 3.40 10.57
C ASP A 62 3.08 3.49 9.06
N ILE A 63 2.09 3.11 8.26
CA ILE A 63 2.19 3.13 6.79
C ILE A 63 2.42 4.56 6.27
N TRP A 64 1.75 5.55 6.85
CA TRP A 64 1.94 6.94 6.45
C TRP A 64 3.31 7.50 6.77
N GLY A 65 3.85 7.16 7.93
CA GLY A 65 5.18 7.61 8.36
C GLY A 65 6.28 7.15 7.41
N HIS A 66 6.06 6.05 6.68
CA HIS A 66 6.99 5.55 5.68
C HIS A 66 6.88 6.28 4.33
N SER A 67 5.68 6.38 3.75
CA SER A 67 5.48 7.01 2.44
C SER A 67 3.99 7.21 2.14
N THR A 68 3.63 8.40 1.66
CA THR A 68 2.24 8.67 1.21
C THR A 68 1.92 7.91 -0.07
N GLU A 69 2.91 7.73 -0.96
CA GLU A 69 2.80 6.89 -2.17
C GLU A 69 2.47 5.44 -1.79
N CYS A 70 3.14 4.90 -0.75
CA CYS A 70 2.88 3.55 -0.25
C CYS A 70 1.44 3.39 0.25
N LEU A 71 0.92 4.39 0.96
CA LEU A 71 -0.48 4.34 1.40
C LEU A 71 -1.44 4.27 0.20
N CYS A 72 -1.21 5.07 -0.83
CA CYS A 72 -2.03 5.02 -2.05
C CYS A 72 -1.93 3.65 -2.73
N ALA A 73 -0.72 3.10 -2.86
CA ALA A 73 -0.51 1.77 -3.43
C ALA A 73 -1.24 0.68 -2.61
N VAL A 74 -1.22 0.78 -1.28
CA VAL A 74 -1.95 -0.11 -0.38
C VAL A 74 -3.47 0.04 -0.56
N LEU A 75 -3.99 1.26 -0.62
CA LEU A 75 -5.42 1.53 -0.84
C LEU A 75 -5.93 0.95 -2.16
N LEU A 76 -5.10 1.00 -3.21
CA LEU A 76 -5.42 0.52 -4.54
C LEU A 76 -5.03 -0.95 -4.78
N SER A 77 -4.42 -1.60 -3.78
CA SER A 77 -3.92 -2.98 -3.85
C SER A 77 -5.03 -4.00 -4.12
N ASN A 78 -4.67 -5.13 -4.73
CA ASN A 78 -5.60 -6.22 -5.00
C ASN A 78 -6.06 -6.87 -3.70
N THR A 79 -5.20 -6.92 -2.69
CA THR A 79 -5.51 -7.46 -1.37
C THR A 79 -6.68 -6.73 -0.70
N LEU A 80 -6.67 -5.39 -0.63
CA LEU A 80 -7.80 -4.65 -0.03
C LEU A 80 -9.09 -4.80 -0.84
N LYS A 81 -8.98 -4.78 -2.18
CA LYS A 81 -10.13 -5.04 -3.08
C LYS A 81 -10.75 -6.42 -2.82
N ARG A 82 -9.93 -7.47 -2.68
CA ARG A 82 -10.39 -8.83 -2.35
C ARG A 82 -11.04 -8.90 -0.96
N PHE A 83 -10.57 -8.11 -0.01
CA PHE A 83 -11.22 -8.01 1.28
C PHE A 83 -12.52 -7.20 1.26
N GLY A 84 -12.93 -6.62 0.12
CA GLY A 84 -14.15 -5.84 -0.02
C GLY A 84 -14.05 -4.44 0.60
N VAL A 85 -12.82 -3.92 0.76
CA VAL A 85 -12.61 -2.54 1.20
C VAL A 85 -13.07 -1.59 0.10
N LYS A 86 -13.81 -0.54 0.50
CA LYS A 86 -14.22 0.53 -0.38
C LYS A 86 -13.27 1.70 -0.20
N VAL A 87 -12.64 2.16 -1.29
CA VAL A 87 -11.63 3.23 -1.19
C VAL A 87 -12.26 4.51 -0.65
N GLU A 88 -13.49 4.81 -1.06
CA GLU A 88 -14.28 5.97 -0.61
C GLU A 88 -14.48 5.99 0.90
N VAL A 89 -14.63 4.82 1.52
CA VAL A 89 -14.76 4.69 2.97
C VAL A 89 -13.39 4.68 3.65
N ALA A 90 -12.42 3.97 3.07
CA ALA A 90 -11.08 3.84 3.63
C ALA A 90 -10.32 5.17 3.71
N ILE A 91 -10.45 6.06 2.72
CA ILE A 91 -9.80 7.39 2.72
C ILE A 91 -10.27 8.30 3.87
N THR A 92 -11.43 8.00 4.46
CA THR A 92 -11.96 8.73 5.63
C THR A 92 -11.42 8.19 6.96
N ILE A 93 -10.84 6.98 7.00
CA ILE A 93 -10.32 6.35 8.23
C ILE A 93 -9.37 7.29 8.96
N PRO A 94 -8.38 7.91 8.31
CA PRO A 94 -7.50 8.78 9.06
C PRO A 94 -8.19 10.01 9.66
N LYS A 95 -9.38 10.43 9.15
CA LYS A 95 -10.22 11.52 9.73
C LYS A 95 -10.89 11.01 10.98
N ARG A 96 -11.46 9.82 10.91
CA ARG A 96 -12.02 9.11 12.06
C ARG A 96 -10.96 8.78 13.13
N CYS A 97 -9.69 8.62 12.74
CA CYS A 97 -8.55 8.46 13.65
C CYS A 97 -7.96 9.78 14.18
N ASN A 98 -8.45 10.94 13.74
CA ASN A 98 -7.95 12.26 14.14
C ASN A 98 -6.42 12.45 13.98
N ILE A 99 -5.85 12.01 12.86
CA ILE A 99 -4.40 12.14 12.59
C ILE A 99 -4.08 13.56 12.10
N ALA A 100 -3.25 14.28 12.87
CA ALA A 100 -2.97 15.71 12.67
C ALA A 100 -2.17 16.05 11.40
N ASN A 101 -1.11 15.30 11.09
CA ASN A 101 -0.18 15.62 9.98
C ASN A 101 -0.54 14.88 8.69
N ARG A 102 -1.84 14.85 8.33
CA ARG A 102 -2.27 14.16 7.11
C ARG A 102 -1.92 14.96 5.85
N PRO A 103 -1.43 14.32 4.77
CA PRO A 103 -1.34 14.93 3.45
C PRO A 103 -2.75 15.19 2.86
N ILE A 104 -3.28 16.38 3.11
CA ILE A 104 -4.57 16.83 2.59
C ILE A 104 -4.44 17.09 1.08
N GLY A 105 -5.42 16.66 0.29
CA GLY A 105 -5.45 16.95 -1.15
C GLY A 105 -4.50 16.09 -1.98
N TYR A 106 -3.84 15.11 -1.37
CA TYR A 106 -2.97 14.18 -2.09
C TYR A 106 -3.80 13.21 -2.95
N LYS A 107 -3.40 13.04 -4.21
CA LYS A 107 -4.11 12.22 -5.19
C LYS A 107 -3.57 10.78 -5.22
N CYS A 108 -4.43 9.83 -4.87
CA CYS A 108 -4.22 8.40 -5.07
C CYS A 108 -5.01 7.94 -6.32
N GLY A 109 -4.42 8.09 -7.51
CA GLY A 109 -5.14 7.84 -8.77
C GLY A 109 -6.34 8.77 -8.92
N ASP A 110 -7.55 8.21 -9.03
CA ASP A 110 -8.80 8.96 -9.12
C ASP A 110 -9.33 9.47 -7.76
N TYR A 111 -8.75 9.00 -6.64
CA TYR A 111 -9.16 9.39 -5.29
C TYR A 111 -8.29 10.50 -4.72
N THR A 112 -8.87 11.38 -3.92
CA THR A 112 -8.14 12.44 -3.22
C THR A 112 -8.34 12.28 -1.73
N LEU A 113 -7.26 12.32 -0.94
CA LEU A 113 -7.35 12.23 0.51
C LEU A 113 -8.11 13.46 1.07
N PRO A 114 -9.24 13.25 1.78
CA PRO A 114 -10.09 14.34 2.23
C PRO A 114 -9.40 15.20 3.30
N SER A 115 -9.70 16.51 3.27
CA SER A 115 -9.32 17.45 4.32
C SER A 115 -9.95 17.08 5.65
N LEU A 116 -9.28 17.44 6.74
CA LEU A 116 -9.76 17.22 8.10
C LEU A 116 -10.96 18.11 8.46
N GLN A 117 -11.23 19.16 7.68
CA GLN A 117 -12.32 20.11 7.90
C GLN A 117 -13.55 19.71 7.10
N ASP A 118 -14.44 19.00 7.78
CA ASP A 118 -15.87 19.33 7.90
C ASP A 118 -16.25 19.01 9.34
#